data_AF-A0A7S2AUM3-F1
#
_entry.id   AF-A0A7S2AUM3-F1
#
_cell.length_a   1.000
_cell.length_b   1.000
_cell.length_c   1.000
_cell.angle_alpha   90.00
_cell.angle_beta   90.00
_cell.angle_gamma   90.00
#
_symmetry.space_group_name_H-M   'P 1'
#
loop_
_entity.id
_entity.type
_entity.pdbx_description
1 polymer ?
#
loop_
_entity_poly.entity_id
_entity_poly.type
_entity_poly.pdbx_seq_one_letter_code
_entity_poly.pdbx_strand_id
1 'polypeptide(L)'
;YSFKHRMLLTGTPIQNNLHELWSLLNFILPSVFQSSGSFDEWFAAPFKGQQDDVALTEEEQLLVINRLHQVIRPFLLRRKKAEVEKELPDKVTQIIKCDMSYWQKHYYTQIVEGGGLHFGD
;
A
#
# COMPACT_ATOMS: atom_id res chain seq x y z
N TYR A 1 13.98 -10.38 -20.48
CA TYR A 1 14.52 -11.65 -19.95
C TYR A 1 13.43 -12.71 -19.97
N SER A 2 13.73 -13.93 -20.41
CA SER A 2 12.78 -15.05 -20.43
C SER A 2 13.13 -16.04 -19.31
N PHE A 3 12.20 -16.26 -18.39
CA PHE A 3 12.37 -17.21 -17.28
C PHE A 3 11.15 -18.12 -17.19
N LYS A 4 11.37 -19.42 -16.99
CA LYS A 4 10.30 -20.43 -16.86
C LYS A 4 9.55 -20.33 -15.53
N HIS A 5 10.24 -19.94 -14.46
CA HIS A 5 9.69 -19.74 -13.13
C HIS A 5 10.18 -18.42 -12.56
N ARG A 6 9.31 -17.71 -11.84
CA ARG A 6 9.64 -16.46 -11.15
C ARG A 6 9.17 -16.56 -9.72
N MET A 7 9.99 -16.07 -8.81
CA MET A 7 9.68 -15.96 -7.39
C MET A 7 9.96 -14.52 -6.96
N LEU A 8 9.01 -13.93 -6.22
CA LEU A 8 9.14 -12.60 -5.67
C LEU A 8 9.25 -12.70 -4.15
N LEU A 9 10.24 -12.02 -3.58
CA LEU A 9 10.45 -11.95 -2.13
C LEU A 9 10.19 -10.51 -1.68
N THR A 10 9.25 -10.33 -0.76
CA THR A 10 8.95 -9.03 -0.15
C THR A 10 8.81 -9.17 1.37
N GLY A 11 9.33 -8.19 2.10
CA GLY A 11 9.23 -8.11 3.56
C GLY A 11 8.03 -7.30 4.05
N THR A 12 7.41 -6.50 3.18
CA THR A 12 6.25 -5.67 3.50
C THR A 12 4.97 -6.31 2.96
N PRO A 13 3.85 -6.25 3.70
CA PRO A 13 2.57 -6.60 3.11
C PRO A 13 2.33 -5.70 1.90
N ILE A 14 1.81 -6.32 0.83
CA ILE A 14 1.46 -5.68 -0.44
C ILE A 14 0.79 -4.32 -0.17
N GLN A 15 1.32 -3.25 -0.78
CA GLN A 15 0.83 -1.88 -0.58
C GLN A 15 -0.59 -1.73 -1.14
N ASN A 16 -1.34 -0.76 -0.61
CA ASN A 16 -2.67 -0.40 -1.13
C ASN A 16 -2.60 0.37 -2.46
N ASN A 17 -1.41 0.55 -3.05
CA ASN A 17 -1.26 1.19 -4.35
C ASN A 17 -1.51 0.16 -5.47
N LEU A 18 -2.58 0.38 -6.23
CA LEU A 18 -2.99 -0.47 -7.36
C LEU A 18 -1.90 -0.63 -8.42
N HIS A 19 -1.13 0.41 -8.70
CA HIS A 19 -0.11 0.38 -9.74
C HIS A 19 1.13 -0.43 -9.32
N GLU A 20 1.54 -0.32 -8.05
CA GLU A 20 2.59 -1.19 -7.51
C GLU A 20 2.16 -2.65 -7.53
N LEU A 21 0.91 -2.89 -7.14
CA LEU A 21 0.33 -4.22 -7.11
C LEU A 21 0.21 -4.82 -8.52
N TRP A 22 -0.19 -4.04 -9.53
CA TRP A 22 -0.12 -4.45 -10.94
C TRP A 22 1.30 -4.81 -11.35
N SER A 23 2.29 -3.98 -10.98
CA SER A 23 3.69 -4.21 -11.35
C SER A 23 4.22 -5.54 -10.81
N LEU A 24 3.89 -5.86 -9.55
CA LEU A 24 4.23 -7.15 -8.93
C LEU A 24 3.54 -8.32 -9.63
N LEU A 25 2.27 -8.16 -10.02
CA LEU A 25 1.49 -9.20 -10.67
C LEU A 25 1.89 -9.45 -12.12
N ASN A 26 2.13 -8.39 -12.88
CA ASN A 26 2.68 -8.49 -14.23
C ASN A 26 4.05 -9.20 -14.18
N PHE A 27 4.87 -8.93 -13.16
CA PHE A 27 6.12 -9.66 -12.99
C PHE A 27 5.90 -11.15 -12.78
N ILE A 28 4.97 -11.58 -11.90
CA ILE A 28 4.76 -13.01 -11.60
C ILE A 28 3.97 -13.72 -12.72
N LEU A 29 2.90 -13.09 -13.23
CA LEU A 29 1.90 -13.60 -14.17
C LEU A 29 1.63 -12.61 -15.33
N PRO A 30 2.60 -12.37 -16.23
CA PRO A 30 2.47 -11.45 -17.36
C PRO A 30 1.44 -11.94 -18.37
N SER A 31 1.14 -13.24 -18.45
CA SER A 31 0.13 -13.75 -19.39
C SER A 31 -1.29 -13.27 -19.08
N VAL A 32 -1.55 -12.93 -17.81
CA VAL A 32 -2.84 -12.41 -17.34
C VAL A 32 -2.82 -10.89 -17.30
N PHE A 33 -1.68 -10.28 -16.95
CA PHE A 33 -1.57 -8.85 -16.65
C PHE A 33 -0.57 -8.12 -17.57
N GLN A 34 -0.82 -8.13 -18.89
CA GLN A 34 0.12 -7.55 -19.88
C GLN A 34 0.09 -6.02 -19.93
N SER A 35 -1.07 -5.40 -19.70
CA SER A 35 -1.28 -3.96 -19.84
C SER A 35 -1.82 -3.37 -18.55
N SER A 36 -1.21 -2.25 -18.10
CA SER A 36 -1.72 -1.47 -16.97
C SER A 36 -3.06 -0.84 -17.28
N GLY A 37 -3.28 -0.38 -18.52
CA GLY A 37 -4.58 0.15 -18.94
C GLY A 37 -5.69 -0.89 -18.90
N SER A 38 -5.41 -2.12 -19.33
CA SER A 38 -6.38 -3.23 -19.23
C SER A 38 -6.62 -3.66 -17.79
N PHE A 39 -5.60 -3.54 -16.92
CA PHE A 39 -5.76 -3.72 -15.48
C PHE A 39 -6.73 -2.66 -14.95
N ASP A 40 -6.45 -1.38 -15.18
CA ASP A 40 -7.30 -0.26 -14.74
C ASP A 40 -8.74 -0.38 -15.26
N GLU A 41 -8.93 -0.77 -16.53
CA GLU A 41 -10.26 -1.03 -17.09
C GLU A 41 -10.97 -2.22 -16.43
N TRP A 42 -10.26 -3.30 -16.13
CA TRP A 42 -10.82 -4.47 -15.45
C TRP A 42 -11.22 -4.13 -14.00
N PHE A 43 -10.54 -3.16 -13.37
CA PHE A 43 -10.92 -2.61 -12.06
C PHE A 43 -11.99 -1.53 -12.11
N ALA A 44 -12.06 -0.76 -13.19
CA ALA A 44 -13.12 0.22 -13.40
C ALA A 44 -14.43 -0.44 -13.89
N ALA A 45 -14.37 -1.62 -14.51
CA ALA A 45 -15.52 -2.33 -15.09
C ALA A 45 -16.71 -2.55 -14.13
N PRO A 46 -16.53 -2.86 -12.83
CA PRO A 46 -17.64 -2.98 -11.88
C PRO A 46 -18.33 -1.63 -11.57
N PHE A 47 -17.65 -0.51 -11.82
CA PHE A 47 -18.09 0.85 -11.44
C PHE A 47 -18.54 1.69 -12.64
N LYS A 48 -18.26 1.25 -13.88
CA LYS A 48 -18.70 1.89 -15.14
C LYS A 48 -20.23 2.04 -15.30
N GLY A 49 -21.04 1.49 -14.39
CA GLY A 49 -22.50 1.65 -14.38
C GLY A 49 -23.04 2.78 -13.50
N GLN A 50 -22.20 3.40 -12.66
CA GLN A 50 -22.58 4.49 -11.76
C GLN A 50 -21.84 5.78 -12.16
N GLN A 51 -22.45 6.55 -13.07
CA GLN A 51 -22.09 7.92 -13.49
C GLN A 51 -20.64 8.16 -13.99
N ASP A 52 -20.57 8.57 -15.26
CA ASP A 52 -19.49 9.27 -15.98
C ASP A 52 -18.23 9.64 -15.17
N ASP A 53 -17.10 9.02 -15.53
CA ASP A 53 -15.73 9.51 -15.30
C ASP A 53 -15.36 9.94 -13.86
N VAL A 54 -16.06 9.45 -12.84
CA VAL A 54 -15.68 9.72 -11.45
C VAL A 54 -14.58 8.73 -11.05
N ALA A 55 -13.44 9.28 -10.61
CA ALA A 55 -12.39 8.50 -9.98
C ALA A 55 -12.97 7.64 -8.85
N LEU A 56 -12.60 6.35 -8.81
CA LEU A 56 -13.06 5.42 -7.78
C LEU A 56 -12.90 6.02 -6.38
N THR A 57 -13.97 5.95 -5.58
CA THR A 57 -13.89 6.35 -4.17
C THR A 57 -12.91 5.44 -3.42
N GLU A 58 -12.37 5.93 -2.30
CA GLU A 58 -11.40 5.17 -1.50
C GLU A 58 -11.97 3.82 -1.04
N GLU A 59 -13.26 3.75 -0.73
CA GLU A 59 -13.96 2.53 -0.34
C GLU A 59 -14.04 1.51 -1.50
N GLU A 60 -14.35 1.97 -2.71
CA GLU A 60 -14.39 1.13 -3.91
C GLU A 60 -13.00 0.60 -4.27
N GLN A 61 -11.96 1.44 -4.14
CA GLN A 61 -10.57 1.03 -4.31
C GLN A 61 -10.19 -0.07 -3.31
N LEU A 62 -10.58 0.07 -2.04
CA LEU A 62 -10.32 -0.95 -1.01
C LEU A 62 -11.05 -2.26 -1.28
N LEU A 63 -12.31 -2.23 -1.73
CA LEU A 63 -13.07 -3.43 -2.11
C LEU A 63 -12.40 -4.18 -3.26
N VAL A 64 -11.94 -3.43 -4.26
CA VAL A 64 -11.18 -3.95 -5.39
C VAL A 64 -9.87 -4.60 -4.94
N ILE A 65 -9.07 -3.90 -4.15
CA ILE A 65 -7.79 -4.39 -3.62
C ILE A 65 -8.01 -5.70 -2.85
N ASN A 66 -9.05 -5.76 -2.03
CA ASN A 66 -9.40 -6.97 -1.27
C ASN A 66 -9.78 -8.14 -2.18
N ARG A 67 -10.59 -7.92 -3.22
CA ARG A 67 -10.97 -8.97 -4.18
C ARG A 67 -9.75 -9.53 -4.90
N LEU A 68 -8.84 -8.65 -5.30
CA LEU A 68 -7.61 -9.05 -5.94
C LEU A 68 -6.69 -9.83 -4.98
N HIS A 69 -6.54 -9.38 -3.74
CA HIS A 69 -5.79 -10.11 -2.72
C HIS A 69 -6.33 -11.53 -2.50
N GLN A 70 -7.65 -11.74 -2.61
CA GLN A 70 -8.23 -13.09 -2.52
C GLN A 70 -7.83 -14.00 -3.69
N VAL A 71 -7.82 -13.46 -4.92
CA VAL A 71 -7.39 -14.21 -6.12
C VAL A 71 -5.91 -14.59 -6.04
N ILE A 72 -5.08 -13.72 -5.45
CA ILE A 72 -3.63 -13.93 -5.39
C ILE A 72 -3.21 -14.75 -4.17
N ARG A 73 -4.06 -14.82 -3.14
CA ARG A 73 -3.81 -15.59 -1.90
C ARG A 73 -3.20 -16.98 -2.11
N PRO A 74 -3.65 -17.84 -3.06
CA PRO A 74 -3.02 -19.14 -3.30
C PRO A 74 -1.57 -19.06 -3.83
N PHE A 75 -1.17 -17.95 -4.44
CA PHE A 75 0.19 -17.71 -4.96
C PHE A 75 1.10 -17.01 -3.95
N LEU A 76 0.55 -16.52 -2.84
CA LEU A 76 1.29 -15.81 -1.80
C LEU A 76 1.47 -16.70 -0.57
N LEU A 77 2.72 -17.02 -0.25
CA LEU A 77 3.07 -17.60 1.04
C LEU A 77 3.41 -16.48 2.01
N ARG A 78 2.51 -16.21 2.96
CA ARG A 78 2.73 -15.27 4.06
C ARG A 78 2.59 -15.99 5.39
N ARG A 79 3.58 -15.83 6.27
CA ARG A 79 3.53 -16.29 7.67
C ARG A 79 3.77 -15.12 8.60
N LYS A 80 3.05 -15.05 9.72
CA LYS A 80 3.33 -14.07 10.78
C LYS A 80 4.42 -14.60 11.69
N LYS A 81 5.25 -13.73 12.27
CA LYS A 81 6.29 -14.14 13.22
C LYS A 81 5.73 -14.93 14.41
N ALA A 82 4.55 -14.54 14.90
CA ALA A 82 3.81 -15.26 15.93
C ALA A 82 3.35 -16.68 15.52
N GLU A 83 3.20 -16.97 14.22
CA GLU A 83 2.82 -18.30 13.72
C GLU A 83 4.01 -19.25 13.61
N VAL A 84 5.23 -18.72 13.50
CA VAL A 84 6.45 -19.51 13.23
C VAL A 84 7.41 -19.60 14.42
N GLU A 85 7.44 -18.58 15.28
CA GLU A 85 8.36 -18.55 16.42
C GLU A 85 7.57 -18.51 17.73
N LYS A 86 7.22 -19.70 18.22
CA LYS A 86 6.51 -19.90 19.50
C LYS A 86 7.41 -19.71 20.73
N GLU A 87 8.72 -19.69 20.52
CA GLU A 87 9.72 -19.50 21.58
C GLU A 87 9.99 -18.02 21.88
N LEU A 88 9.50 -17.11 21.04
CA LEU A 88 9.63 -15.69 21.29
C LEU A 88 8.60 -15.21 22.32
N PRO A 89 9.00 -14.28 23.21
CA PRO A 89 8.05 -13.61 24.08
C PRO A 89 7.04 -12.81 23.28
N ASP A 90 5.87 -12.56 23.89
CA ASP A 90 4.80 -11.80 23.27
C ASP A 90 5.29 -10.43 22.78
N LYS A 91 4.78 -10.02 21.63
CA LYS A 91 5.09 -8.70 21.06
C LYS A 91 4.47 -7.62 21.96
N VAL A 92 5.30 -6.91 22.72
CA VAL A 92 4.89 -5.71 23.44
C VAL A 92 5.07 -4.49 22.52
N THR A 93 3.99 -3.72 22.32
CA THR A 93 4.05 -2.46 21.57
C THR A 93 3.82 -1.31 22.54
N GLN A 94 4.78 -0.39 22.63
CA GLN A 94 4.68 0.78 23.50
C GLN A 94 4.68 2.05 22.65
N ILE A 95 3.68 2.89 22.87
CA ILE A 95 3.61 4.21 22.24
C ILE A 95 4.22 5.21 23.22
N ILE A 96 5.43 5.67 22.92
CA ILE A 96 6.10 6.69 23.72
C ILE A 96 5.78 8.05 23.08
N LYS A 97 4.98 8.85 23.78
CA LYS A 97 4.72 10.23 23.38
C LYS A 97 5.88 11.10 23.88
N CYS A 98 6.43 11.92 23.00
CA CYS A 98 7.50 12.85 23.33
C CYS A 98 6.99 14.28 23.21
N ASP A 99 7.28 15.11 24.20
CA ASP A 99 7.00 16.53 24.12
C ASP A 99 7.93 17.21 23.12
N MET A 100 7.39 18.18 22.38
CA MET A 100 8.21 19.06 21.56
C MET A 100 9.10 19.94 22.45
N SER A 101 10.39 20.04 22.11
CA SER A 101 11.28 21.05 22.66
C SER A 101 10.76 22.47 22.37
N TYR A 102 11.28 23.46 23.10
CA TYR A 102 10.91 24.86 22.91
C TYR A 102 11.02 25.31 21.44
N TRP A 103 12.15 25.01 20.79
CA TRP A 103 12.37 25.32 19.38
C TRP A 103 11.42 24.58 18.44
N GLN A 104 11.17 23.28 18.69
CA GLN A 104 10.21 22.53 17.88
C GLN A 104 8.80 23.11 18.00
N LYS A 105 8.37 23.52 19.20
CA LYS A 105 7.07 24.21 19.37
C LYS A 105 7.02 25.52 18.60
N HIS A 106 8.07 26.34 18.72
CA HIS A 106 8.15 27.63 18.03
C HIS A 106 8.06 27.48 16.51
N TYR A 107 8.86 26.60 15.93
CA TYR A 107 8.84 26.34 14.48
C TYR A 107 7.54 25.65 14.03
N TYR A 108 7.01 24.73 14.83
CA TYR A 108 5.75 24.06 14.52
C TYR A 108 4.60 25.07 14.43
N THR A 109 4.48 25.98 15.41
CA THR A 109 3.50 27.06 15.38
C THR A 109 3.71 27.97 14.17
N GLN A 110 4.96 28.39 13.89
CA GLN A 110 5.26 29.23 12.71
C GLN A 110 4.88 28.56 11.39
N ILE A 111 5.16 27.27 11.21
CA ILE A 111 4.83 26.54 9.98
C ILE A 111 3.31 26.41 9.83
N VAL A 112 2.63 26.03 10.92
CA VAL A 112 1.18 25.79 10.91
C VAL A 112 0.39 27.08 10.70
N GLU A 113 0.84 28.20 11.27
CA GLU A 113 0.14 29.49 11.20
C GLU A 113 0.62 30.38 10.04
N GLY A 114 1.93 30.35 9.73
CA GLY A 114 2.58 31.24 8.77
C GLY A 114 2.87 30.64 7.40
N GLY A 115 2.62 29.35 7.18
CA GLY A 115 2.81 28.69 5.88
C GLY A 115 4.28 28.54 5.43
N GLY A 116 5.24 28.80 6.31
CA GLY A 116 6.67 28.68 5.99
C GLY A 116 7.58 28.90 7.20
N LEU A 117 8.83 28.42 7.09
CA LEU A 117 9.87 28.68 8.08
C LEU A 117 10.47 30.07 7.86
N HIS A 118 10.14 31.01 8.74
CA HIS A 118 10.77 32.32 8.76
C HIS A 118 11.99 32.28 9.68
N PHE A 119 13.17 32.09 9.10
CA PHE A 119 14.42 32.41 9.78
C PHE A 119 14.51 33.94 9.78
N GLY A 120 14.34 34.57 10.94
CA GLY A 120 14.61 36.00 11.06
C GLY A 120 16.06 36.28 10.65
N ASP A 121 16.24 37.31 9.82
CA ASP A 121 17.56 37.91 9.53
C ASP A 121 18.24 38.40 10.83
#